data_AF-A0A8C7Y5S2-F1
#
_entry.id   AF-A0A8C7Y5S2-F1
#
_cell.length_a   1.000
_cell.length_b   1.000
_cell.length_c   1.000
_cell.angle_alpha   90.00
_cell.angle_beta   90.00
_cell.angle_gamma   90.00
#
_symmetry.space_group_name_H-M   'P 1'
#
loop_
_entity.id
_entity.type
_entity.pdbx_description
1 polymer ?
#
loop_
_entity_poly.entity_id
_entity_poly.type
_entity_poly.pdbx_seq_one_letter_code
_entity_poly.pdbx_strand_id
1 'polypeptide(L)'
;MLVKGTGFHMDLLIIVVTGGISALFGLPWLSAATVRSVTHTNALTVMSKAVTPGDKPCIQEVKEQRVTGFVVAVLVGLSITIGEVLRQIPLAVLFGIFLYMGVMSLNGIQLTERLILLLMPPKYHPDLNYVRKVRTLRMHLFTLVQLLCLSMLWVVMATAAAAAFPFMLLLTIPLRKLLLPRIFSCRELQSVSPTLIFITTSLKDVFRMRTRH
;
A
#
# COMPACT_ATOMS: atom_id res chain seq x y z
N MET A 1 1.35 -14.98 6.31
CA MET A 1 2.24 -13.93 6.83
C MET A 1 3.63 -14.16 6.25
N LEU A 2 4.32 -13.12 5.77
CA LEU A 2 5.71 -13.26 5.29
C LEU A 2 6.60 -13.69 6.45
N VAL A 3 7.39 -14.74 6.25
CA VAL A 3 8.09 -15.46 7.32
C VAL A 3 9.50 -14.89 7.58
N LYS A 4 10.02 -14.04 6.68
CA LYS A 4 11.37 -13.48 6.79
C LYS A 4 11.40 -12.02 7.26
N GLY A 5 12.44 -11.69 8.03
CA GLY A 5 12.68 -10.35 8.56
C GLY A 5 12.88 -9.31 7.45
N THR A 6 12.40 -8.08 7.71
CA THR A 6 12.43 -6.98 6.75
C THR A 6 13.82 -6.33 6.69
N GLY A 7 14.49 -6.39 5.54
CA GLY A 7 15.81 -5.79 5.30
C GLY A 7 15.78 -4.30 4.92
N PHE A 8 14.99 -3.48 5.63
CA PHE A 8 14.74 -2.07 5.24
C PHE A 8 16.01 -1.23 5.08
N HIS A 9 16.98 -1.37 5.99
CA HIS A 9 18.25 -0.63 5.92
C HIS A 9 19.08 -1.02 4.69
N MET A 10 19.11 -2.31 4.36
CA MET A 10 19.83 -2.81 3.20
C MET A 10 19.17 -2.37 1.89
N ASP A 11 17.83 -2.35 1.85
CA ASP A 11 17.07 -1.87 0.69
C ASP A 11 17.35 -0.39 0.40
N LEU A 12 17.34 0.45 1.44
CA LEU A 12 17.66 1.87 1.32
C LEU A 12 19.09 2.10 0.82
N LEU A 13 20.06 1.35 1.38
CA LEU A 13 21.46 1.45 0.96
C LEU A 13 21.62 1.06 -0.52
N ILE A 14 20.99 -0.03 -0.96
CA ILE A 14 21.05 -0.48 -2.36
C ILE A 14 20.43 0.57 -3.29
N ILE A 15 19.25 1.11 -2.97
CA ILE A 15 18.59 2.14 -3.80
C ILE A 15 19.48 3.39 -3.95
N VAL A 16 20.09 3.87 -2.86
CA VAL A 16 20.94 5.07 -2.89
C VAL A 16 22.24 4.81 -3.65
N VAL A 17 22.89 3.67 -3.44
CA VAL A 17 24.15 3.33 -4.11
C VAL A 17 23.91 3.12 -5.61
N THR A 18 22.91 2.32 -6.00
CA THR A 18 22.60 2.10 -7.42
C THR A 18 22.10 3.38 -8.10
N GLY A 19 21.32 4.21 -7.40
CA GLY A 19 20.91 5.53 -7.88
C GLY A 19 22.09 6.46 -8.12
N GLY A 20 23.05 6.50 -7.18
CA GLY A 20 24.29 7.27 -7.31
C GLY A 20 25.15 6.83 -8.49
N ILE A 21 25.34 5.52 -8.66
CA ILE A 21 26.03 4.96 -9.83
C ILE A 21 25.30 5.33 -11.13
N SER A 22 23.97 5.18 -11.16
CA SER A 22 23.16 5.51 -12.34
C SER A 22 23.31 6.99 -12.73
N ALA A 23 23.33 7.89 -11.75
CA ALA A 23 23.53 9.32 -11.97
C ALA A 23 24.91 9.65 -12.58
N LEU A 24 25.96 8.94 -12.20
CA LEU A 24 27.30 9.10 -12.81
C LEU A 24 27.31 8.73 -14.30
N PHE A 25 26.50 7.75 -14.70
CA PHE A 25 26.34 7.34 -16.10
C PHE A 25 25.24 8.12 -16.84
N GLY A 26 24.64 9.14 -16.23
CA GLY A 26 23.55 9.95 -16.83
C GLY A 26 22.21 9.21 -16.94
N LEU A 27 22.04 8.08 -16.27
CA LEU A 27 20.81 7.30 -16.25
C LEU A 27 19.81 7.86 -15.21
N PRO A 28 18.49 7.71 -15.45
CA PRO A 28 17.48 8.22 -14.52
C PRO A 28 17.50 7.45 -13.19
N TRP A 29 17.21 8.18 -12.10
CA TRP A 29 17.09 7.58 -10.77
C TRP A 29 15.86 6.65 -10.69
N LEU A 30 16.06 5.40 -10.30
CA LEU A 30 15.01 4.42 -10.13
C LEU A 30 14.60 4.32 -8.65
N SER A 31 13.29 4.33 -8.39
CA SER A 31 12.72 4.14 -7.05
C SER A 31 11.79 2.92 -7.02
N ALA A 32 11.54 2.39 -5.82
CA ALA A 32 10.62 1.28 -5.62
C ALA A 32 9.18 1.69 -6.01
N ALA A 33 8.58 0.93 -6.93
CA ALA A 33 7.23 1.20 -7.44
C ALA A 33 6.20 0.35 -6.68
N THR A 34 5.43 0.98 -5.79
CA THR A 34 4.48 0.30 -4.89
C THR A 34 3.47 -0.58 -5.63
N VAL A 35 2.81 -0.06 -6.68
CA VAL A 35 1.84 -0.83 -7.48
C VAL A 35 2.49 -2.06 -8.10
N ARG A 36 3.68 -1.89 -8.70
CA ARG A 36 4.43 -2.99 -9.34
C ARG A 36 4.82 -4.07 -8.33
N SER A 37 5.29 -3.65 -7.15
CA SER A 37 5.68 -4.57 -6.07
C SER A 37 4.46 -5.33 -5.52
N VAL A 38 3.32 -4.66 -5.34
CA VAL A 38 2.07 -5.28 -4.89
C VAL A 38 1.56 -6.28 -5.93
N THR A 39 1.53 -5.91 -7.21
CA THR A 39 1.06 -6.80 -8.28
C THR A 39 1.97 -8.02 -8.45
N HIS A 40 3.29 -7.84 -8.32
CA HIS A 40 4.26 -8.94 -8.35
C HIS A 40 4.06 -9.89 -7.16
N THR A 41 3.85 -9.34 -5.96
CA THR A 41 3.54 -10.15 -4.77
C THR A 41 2.20 -10.87 -4.92
N ASN A 42 1.17 -10.21 -5.45
CA ASN A 42 -0.14 -10.81 -5.72
C ASN A 42 -0.05 -11.94 -6.75
N ALA A 43 0.78 -11.80 -7.78
CA ALA A 43 1.01 -12.86 -8.76
C ALA A 43 1.73 -14.09 -8.16
N LEU A 44 2.49 -13.90 -7.09
CA LEU A 44 3.17 -14.95 -6.33
C LEU A 44 2.33 -15.49 -5.15
N THR A 45 1.16 -14.93 -4.92
CA THR A 45 0.26 -15.33 -3.85
C THR A 45 -0.61 -16.49 -4.30
N VAL A 46 -0.49 -17.62 -3.60
CA VAL A 46 -1.35 -18.78 -3.83
C VAL A 46 -2.58 -18.63 -2.95
N MET A 47 -3.71 -18.36 -3.59
CA MET A 47 -5.02 -18.37 -2.93
C MET A 47 -5.46 -19.82 -2.72
N SER A 48 -5.83 -20.17 -1.50
CA SER A 48 -6.35 -21.49 -1.19
C SER A 48 -7.67 -21.71 -1.94
N LYS A 49 -7.75 -22.80 -2.71
CA LYS A 49 -9.03 -23.31 -3.24
C LYS A 49 -9.79 -23.94 -2.07
N ALA A 50 -10.60 -23.17 -1.37
CA ALA A 50 -11.48 -23.73 -0.36
C ALA A 50 -12.45 -24.72 -1.05
N VAL A 51 -12.24 -26.02 -0.81
CA VAL A 51 -13.13 -27.11 -1.20
C VAL A 51 -14.26 -27.18 -0.15
N THR A 52 -15.04 -26.10 -0.04
CA THR A 52 -16.30 -26.03 0.71
C THR A 52 -17.11 -24.85 0.16
N PRO A 53 -18.34 -25.06 -0.33
CA PRO A 53 -19.17 -23.97 -0.86
C PRO A 53 -19.54 -22.98 0.25
N GLY A 54 -18.88 -21.81 0.28
CA GLY A 54 -19.21 -20.71 1.21
C GLY A 54 -18.02 -20.07 1.91
N ASP A 55 -16.83 -20.67 1.90
CA ASP A 55 -15.65 -20.08 2.54
C ASP A 55 -14.95 -19.05 1.66
N LYS A 56 -14.57 -17.92 2.26
CA LYS A 56 -13.78 -16.88 1.58
C LYS A 56 -12.39 -17.44 1.24
N PRO A 57 -11.85 -17.20 0.03
CA PRO A 57 -10.52 -17.68 -0.34
C PRO A 57 -9.47 -17.13 0.64
N CYS A 58 -8.84 -18.03 1.40
CA CYS A 58 -7.80 -17.69 2.35
C CYS A 58 -6.45 -17.66 1.63
N ILE A 59 -5.62 -16.65 1.89
CA ILE A 59 -4.24 -16.59 1.38
C ILE A 59 -3.44 -17.70 2.08
N GLN A 60 -3.09 -18.74 1.33
CA GLN A 60 -2.40 -19.89 1.90
C GLN A 60 -0.93 -19.54 2.11
N GLU A 61 -0.24 -19.15 1.04
CA GLU A 61 1.19 -18.81 1.07
C GLU A 61 1.55 -17.82 -0.05
N VAL A 62 2.59 -17.01 0.20
CA VAL A 62 3.23 -16.16 -0.82
C VAL A 62 4.56 -16.78 -1.17
N LYS A 63 4.77 -17.15 -2.44
CA LYS A 63 6.05 -17.72 -2.88
C LYS A 63 7.10 -16.63 -3.03
N GLU A 64 8.05 -16.57 -2.09
CA GLU A 64 9.17 -15.63 -2.15
C GLU A 64 10.23 -16.11 -3.16
N GLN A 65 10.12 -15.69 -4.42
CA GLN A 65 11.06 -16.08 -5.48
C GLN A 65 11.95 -14.89 -5.89
N ARG A 66 13.28 -15.03 -5.77
CA ARG A 66 14.25 -14.03 -6.29
C ARG A 66 14.44 -14.10 -7.81
N VAL A 67 14.21 -15.28 -8.38
CA VAL A 67 14.41 -15.57 -9.81
C VAL A 67 13.45 -14.77 -10.69
N THR A 68 12.22 -14.54 -10.26
CA THR A 68 11.23 -13.80 -11.07
C THR A 68 11.66 -12.35 -11.29
N GLY A 69 12.18 -11.69 -10.26
CA GLY A 69 12.73 -10.33 -10.37
C GLY A 69 13.93 -10.26 -11.32
N PHE A 70 14.84 -11.24 -11.20
CA PHE A 70 16.00 -11.34 -12.09
C PHE A 70 15.61 -11.57 -13.56
N VAL A 71 14.69 -12.51 -13.81
CA VAL A 71 14.19 -12.81 -15.16
C VAL A 71 13.51 -11.61 -15.78
N VAL A 72 12.69 -10.87 -15.04
CA VAL A 72 12.07 -9.63 -15.54
C VAL A 72 13.13 -8.59 -15.91
N ALA A 73 14.17 -8.41 -15.07
CA ALA A 73 15.26 -7.47 -15.38
C ALA A 73 16.02 -7.86 -16.66
N VAL A 74 16.33 -9.15 -16.83
CA VAL A 74 16.99 -9.66 -18.04
C VAL A 74 16.09 -9.49 -19.28
N LEU A 75 14.79 -9.79 -19.18
CA LEU A 75 13.84 -9.60 -20.27
C LEU A 75 13.69 -8.13 -20.66
N VAL A 76 13.73 -7.19 -19.69
CA VAL A 76 13.77 -5.75 -19.99
C VAL A 76 15.06 -5.37 -20.70
N GLY A 77 16.21 -5.92 -20.32
CA GLY A 77 17.48 -5.71 -21.05
C GLY A 77 17.44 -6.25 -22.49
N LEU A 78 16.89 -7.45 -22.68
CA LEU A 78 16.71 -8.09 -23.99
C LEU A 78 15.62 -7.42 -24.85
N SER A 79 14.78 -6.55 -24.28
CA SER A 79 13.73 -5.86 -25.04
C SER A 79 14.26 -5.00 -26.18
N ILE A 80 15.52 -4.54 -26.09
CA ILE A 80 16.19 -3.76 -27.14
C ILE A 80 16.33 -4.59 -28.42
N THR A 81 16.61 -5.90 -28.33
CA THR A 81 16.79 -6.78 -29.49
C THR A 81 15.47 -7.33 -30.03
N ILE A 82 14.41 -7.39 -29.21
CA ILE A 82 13.08 -7.91 -29.57
C ILE A 82 12.11 -6.76 -29.91
N GLY A 83 12.60 -5.54 -30.11
CA GLY A 83 11.81 -4.32 -30.29
C GLY A 83 10.77 -4.41 -31.43
N GLU A 84 11.11 -5.04 -32.55
CA GLU A 84 10.21 -5.23 -33.71
C GLU A 84 8.95 -6.04 -33.35
N VAL A 85 9.10 -7.06 -32.49
CA VAL A 85 7.97 -7.87 -32.02
C VAL A 85 7.16 -7.12 -30.96
N LEU A 86 7.84 -6.41 -30.04
CA LEU A 86 7.17 -5.61 -29.00
C LEU A 86 6.31 -4.48 -29.59
N ARG A 87 6.70 -3.91 -30.74
CA ARG A 87 5.95 -2.87 -31.45
C ARG A 87 4.60 -3.35 -31.98
N GLN A 88 4.39 -4.65 -32.14
CA GLN A 88 3.10 -5.20 -32.57
C GLN A 88 2.03 -5.12 -31.47
N ILE A 89 2.43 -4.86 -30.21
CA ILE A 89 1.50 -4.79 -29.08
C ILE A 89 0.82 -3.41 -29.10
N PRO A 90 -0.50 -3.33 -29.31
CA PRO A 90 -1.21 -2.06 -29.32
C PRO A 90 -1.21 -1.43 -27.91
N LEU A 91 -0.96 -0.13 -27.85
CA LEU A 91 -0.94 0.64 -26.59
C LEU A 91 -2.23 0.49 -25.76
N ALA A 92 -3.37 0.25 -26.43
CA ALA A 92 -4.66 0.00 -25.78
C ALA A 92 -4.63 -1.21 -24.82
N VAL A 93 -3.92 -2.28 -25.19
CA VAL A 93 -3.78 -3.46 -24.33
C VAL A 93 -2.95 -3.13 -23.09
N LEU A 94 -1.91 -2.32 -23.26
CA LEU A 94 -1.05 -1.90 -22.16
C LEU A 94 -1.83 -1.05 -21.14
N PHE A 95 -2.68 -0.13 -21.61
CA PHE A 95 -3.59 0.63 -20.72
C PHE A 95 -4.57 -0.28 -19.98
N GLY A 96 -5.09 -1.32 -20.62
CA GLY A 96 -5.93 -2.33 -19.98
C GLY A 96 -5.22 -3.05 -18.83
N ILE A 97 -3.97 -3.47 -19.05
CA ILE A 97 -3.15 -4.12 -18.01
C ILE A 97 -2.83 -3.13 -16.88
N PHE A 98 -2.49 -1.88 -17.18
CA PHE A 98 -2.27 -0.84 -16.17
C PHE A 98 -3.51 -0.56 -15.33
N LEU A 99 -4.69 -0.50 -15.95
CA LEU A 99 -5.97 -0.34 -15.24
C LEU A 99 -6.21 -1.53 -14.31
N TYR A 100 -6.02 -2.76 -14.80
CA TYR A 100 -6.17 -3.98 -13.98
C TYR A 100 -5.21 -3.98 -12.78
N MET A 101 -3.94 -3.65 -13.00
CA MET A 101 -2.95 -3.53 -11.93
C MET A 101 -3.35 -2.46 -10.90
N GLY A 102 -3.86 -1.31 -11.36
CA GLY A 102 -4.36 -0.24 -10.51
C GLY A 102 -5.52 -0.71 -9.62
N VAL A 103 -6.54 -1.32 -10.21
CA VAL A 103 -7.72 -1.83 -9.47
C VAL A 103 -7.33 -2.95 -8.50
N MET A 104 -6.51 -3.90 -8.93
CA MET A 104 -6.05 -5.00 -8.09
C MET A 104 -5.21 -4.51 -6.90
N SER A 105 -4.41 -3.45 -7.08
CA SER A 105 -3.64 -2.85 -5.99
C SER A 105 -4.50 -2.17 -4.93
N LEU A 106 -5.77 -1.84 -5.22
CA LEU A 106 -6.70 -1.27 -4.25
C LEU A 106 -7.38 -2.35 -3.39
N ASN A 107 -7.40 -3.61 -3.86
CA ASN A 107 -7.90 -4.75 -3.09
C ASN A 107 -6.96 -5.06 -1.91
N GLY A 108 -7.52 -5.19 -0.71
CA GLY A 108 -6.77 -5.42 0.53
C GLY A 108 -6.35 -4.14 1.27
N ILE A 109 -6.64 -2.95 0.72
CA ILE A 109 -6.48 -1.69 1.45
C ILE A 109 -7.72 -1.45 2.32
N GLN A 110 -7.53 -1.31 3.63
CA GLN A 110 -8.61 -1.06 4.61
C GLN A 110 -9.46 0.19 4.31
N LEU A 111 -8.87 1.23 3.68
CA LEU A 111 -9.61 2.40 3.21
C LEU A 111 -10.66 1.99 2.16
N THR A 112 -10.26 1.23 1.14
CA THR A 112 -11.14 0.82 0.04
C THR A 112 -12.29 -0.03 0.56
N GLU A 113 -12.01 -0.97 1.47
CA GLU A 113 -13.06 -1.78 2.11
C GLU A 113 -14.08 -0.90 2.85
N ARG A 114 -13.62 0.14 3.56
CA ARG A 114 -14.51 1.10 4.25
C ARG A 114 -15.25 2.02 3.30
N LEU A 115 -14.66 2.36 2.15
CA LEU A 115 -15.32 3.15 1.13
C LEU A 115 -16.47 2.36 0.48
N ILE A 116 -16.25 1.08 0.19
CA ILE A 116 -17.29 0.18 -0.34
C ILE A 116 -18.41 0.00 0.70
N LEU A 117 -18.06 -0.20 1.98
CA LEU A 117 -19.04 -0.24 3.07
C LEU A 117 -19.84 1.08 3.21
N LEU A 118 -19.24 2.22 2.88
CA LEU A 118 -19.94 3.52 2.89
C LEU A 118 -20.98 3.63 1.77
N LEU A 119 -20.73 3.00 0.63
CA LEU A 119 -21.63 2.97 -0.52
C LEU A 119 -22.67 1.83 -0.44
N MET A 120 -22.49 0.87 0.46
CA MET A 120 -23.37 -0.29 0.62
C MET A 120 -24.53 0.02 1.59
N PRO A 121 -25.80 -0.24 1.21
CA PRO A 121 -26.92 -0.02 2.11
C PRO A 121 -26.87 -0.96 3.32
N PRO A 122 -27.40 -0.54 4.49
CA PRO A 122 -27.24 -1.23 5.77
C PRO A 122 -27.73 -2.69 5.79
N LYS A 123 -28.61 -3.08 4.86
CA LYS A 123 -29.15 -4.44 4.73
C LYS A 123 -28.15 -5.51 4.28
N TYR A 124 -27.03 -5.13 3.68
CA TYR A 124 -26.03 -6.09 3.16
C TYR A 124 -24.70 -6.06 3.91
N HIS A 125 -24.67 -5.55 5.14
CA HIS A 125 -23.44 -5.54 5.93
C HIS A 125 -22.98 -6.98 6.18
N PRO A 126 -21.78 -7.39 5.72
CA PRO A 126 -21.22 -8.69 6.06
C PRO A 126 -20.88 -8.76 7.56
N ASP A 127 -20.91 -9.96 8.14
CA ASP A 127 -20.55 -10.25 9.52
C ASP A 127 -19.04 -10.03 9.77
N LEU A 128 -18.63 -8.77 9.86
CA LEU A 128 -17.29 -8.36 10.27
C LEU A 128 -17.35 -7.80 11.69
N ASN A 129 -16.45 -8.25 12.58
CA ASN A 129 -16.32 -7.79 13.98
C ASN A 129 -16.22 -6.25 14.13
N TYR A 130 -15.89 -5.53 13.06
CA TYR A 130 -15.86 -4.08 12.98
C TYR A 130 -17.24 -3.42 13.00
N VAL A 131 -18.26 -4.05 12.41
CA VAL A 131 -19.59 -3.48 12.22
C VAL A 131 -20.40 -3.51 13.53
N ARG A 132 -20.16 -4.51 14.38
CA ARG A 132 -20.97 -4.74 15.59
C ARG A 132 -20.62 -3.83 16.78
N LYS A 133 -19.48 -3.13 16.73
CA LYS A 133 -18.91 -2.43 17.90
C LYS A 133 -18.86 -0.90 17.80
N VAL A 134 -19.13 -0.30 16.65
CA VAL A 134 -18.99 1.16 16.43
C VAL A 134 -20.22 1.71 15.69
N ARG A 135 -20.70 2.91 16.09
CA ARG A 135 -21.84 3.56 15.42
C ARG A 135 -21.51 3.85 13.96
N THR A 136 -22.40 3.53 13.02
CA THR A 136 -22.24 3.74 11.56
C THR A 136 -21.83 5.17 11.20
N LEU A 137 -22.44 6.19 11.83
CA LEU A 137 -22.09 7.60 11.62
C LEU A 137 -20.61 7.93 11.92
N ARG A 138 -20.05 7.28 12.94
CA ARG A 138 -18.67 7.50 13.40
C ARG A 138 -17.66 6.90 12.41
N MET A 139 -18.01 5.78 11.76
CA MET A 139 -17.21 5.22 10.67
C MET A 139 -17.24 6.10 9.41
N HIS A 140 -18.41 6.63 9.02
CA HIS A 140 -18.50 7.52 7.86
C HIS A 140 -17.70 8.81 8.05
N LEU A 141 -17.74 9.42 9.24
CA LEU A 141 -16.95 10.62 9.54
C LEU A 141 -15.44 10.36 9.41
N PHE A 142 -14.97 9.21 9.88
CA PHE A 142 -13.56 8.83 9.75
C PHE A 142 -13.13 8.67 8.29
N THR A 143 -13.92 7.97 7.48
CA THR A 143 -13.65 7.77 6.05
C THR A 143 -13.68 9.10 5.29
N LEU A 144 -14.60 10.01 5.63
CA LEU A 144 -14.71 11.33 4.99
C LEU A 144 -13.48 12.21 5.29
N VAL A 145 -13.01 12.23 6.54
CA VAL A 145 -11.75 12.92 6.90
C VAL A 145 -10.56 12.33 6.15
N GLN A 146 -10.51 11.00 5.99
CA GLN A 146 -9.43 10.35 5.25
C GLN A 146 -9.47 10.66 3.74
N LEU A 147 -10.67 10.73 3.15
CA LEU A 147 -10.88 11.15 1.76
C LEU A 147 -10.50 12.62 1.56
N LEU A 148 -10.83 13.49 2.50
CA LEU A 148 -10.48 14.91 2.46
C LEU A 148 -8.96 15.11 2.55
N CYS A 149 -8.28 14.30 3.36
CA CYS A 149 -6.82 14.31 3.41
C CYS A 149 -6.20 13.80 2.10
N LEU A 150 -6.77 12.73 1.51
CA LEU A 150 -6.32 12.20 0.23
C LEU A 150 -6.53 13.21 -0.91
N SER A 151 -7.66 13.93 -0.93
CA SER A 151 -7.94 14.95 -1.94
C SER A 151 -7.01 16.16 -1.80
N MET A 152 -6.68 16.60 -0.57
CA MET A 152 -5.63 17.61 -0.38
C MET A 152 -4.29 17.14 -0.95
N LEU A 153 -3.90 15.89 -0.69
CA LEU A 153 -2.66 15.32 -1.21
C LEU A 153 -2.65 15.26 -2.75
N TRP A 154 -3.80 14.94 -3.35
CA TRP A 154 -3.99 14.95 -4.80
C TRP A 154 -3.80 16.35 -5.40
N VAL A 155 -4.37 17.38 -4.76
CA VAL A 155 -4.20 18.78 -5.20
C VAL A 155 -2.74 19.18 -5.15
N VAL A 156 -2.01 18.85 -4.09
CA VAL A 156 -0.56 19.13 -4.01
C VAL A 156 0.21 18.44 -5.13
N MET A 157 -0.12 17.17 -5.43
CA MET A 157 0.50 16.43 -6.53
C MET A 157 0.21 17.04 -7.91
N ALA A 158 -0.95 17.65 -8.10
CA ALA A 158 -1.31 18.33 -9.35
C ALA A 158 -0.61 19.69 -9.53
N THR A 159 0.04 20.21 -8.48
CA THR A 159 0.79 21.47 -8.53
C THR A 159 2.29 21.24 -8.71
N ALA A 160 3.03 22.29 -9.06
CA ALA A 160 4.50 22.26 -9.13
C ALA A 160 5.17 21.92 -7.77
N ALA A 161 4.40 21.93 -6.67
CA ALA A 161 4.85 21.50 -5.35
C ALA A 161 4.87 19.96 -5.16
N ALA A 162 4.78 19.16 -6.23
CA ALA A 162 4.88 17.70 -6.15
C ALA A 162 6.16 17.20 -5.44
N ALA A 163 7.26 17.96 -5.48
CA ALA A 163 8.47 17.65 -4.72
C ALA A 163 8.26 17.69 -3.19
N ALA A 164 7.26 18.41 -2.69
CA ALA A 164 6.89 18.47 -1.28
C ALA A 164 5.97 17.31 -0.83
N PHE A 165 5.58 16.43 -1.75
CA PHE A 165 4.75 15.26 -1.46
C PHE A 165 5.17 14.44 -0.24
N PRO A 166 6.44 14.01 -0.06
CA PRO A 166 6.85 13.24 1.10
C PRO A 166 6.67 14.00 2.41
N PHE A 167 6.87 15.33 2.41
CA PHE A 167 6.67 16.16 3.60
C PHE A 167 5.18 16.30 3.95
N MET A 168 4.30 16.47 2.95
CA MET A 168 2.85 16.51 3.16
C MET A 168 2.30 15.17 3.65
N LEU A 169 2.83 14.06 3.14
CA LEU A 169 2.51 12.72 3.62
C LEU A 169 2.97 12.54 5.08
N LEU A 170 4.17 13.02 5.42
CA LEU A 170 4.67 13.01 6.79
C LEU A 170 3.80 13.85 7.73
N LEU A 171 3.35 15.03 7.29
CA LEU A 171 2.49 15.96 8.05
C LEU A 171 1.08 15.38 8.30
N THR A 172 0.61 14.51 7.42
CA THR A 172 -0.65 13.80 7.59
C THR A 172 -0.64 12.86 8.81
N ILE A 173 0.52 12.33 9.20
CA ILE A 173 0.68 11.41 10.34
C ILE A 173 0.38 12.09 11.69
N PRO A 174 1.01 13.23 12.08
CA PRO A 174 0.67 13.94 13.30
C PRO A 174 -0.73 14.54 13.25
N LEU A 175 -1.17 15.03 12.08
CA LEU A 175 -2.55 15.51 11.89
C LEU A 175 -3.54 14.41 12.27
N ARG A 176 -3.33 13.18 11.80
CA ARG A 176 -4.13 12.02 12.19
C ARG A 176 -3.98 11.70 13.70
N LYS A 177 -2.76 11.70 14.24
CA LYS A 177 -2.51 11.34 15.65
C LYS A 177 -3.12 12.36 16.63
N LEU A 178 -3.26 13.62 16.26
CA LEU A 178 -3.81 14.70 17.10
C LEU A 178 -5.32 14.90 16.89
N LEU A 179 -5.81 14.77 15.64
CA LEU A 179 -7.21 14.98 15.29
C LEU A 179 -8.11 13.80 15.73
N LEU A 180 -7.63 12.56 15.62
CA LEU A 180 -8.40 11.36 15.99
C LEU A 180 -8.77 11.28 17.49
N PRO A 181 -7.84 11.47 18.46
CA PRO A 181 -8.18 11.40 19.89
C PRO A 181 -9.02 12.59 20.38
N ARG A 182 -9.10 13.68 19.61
CA ARG A 182 -9.99 14.82 19.90
C ARG A 182 -11.46 14.54 19.54
N ILE A 183 -11.72 13.61 18.61
CA ILE A 183 -13.06 13.38 18.04
C ILE A 183 -13.64 12.01 18.48
N PHE A 184 -12.80 11.03 18.85
CA PHE A 184 -13.19 9.65 19.14
C PHE A 184 -12.59 9.10 20.44
N SER A 185 -13.30 8.18 21.10
CA SER A 185 -12.85 7.51 22.33
C SER A 185 -11.81 6.42 22.05
N CYS A 186 -10.88 6.16 22.98
CA CYS A 186 -9.76 5.21 22.82
C CYS A 186 -10.18 3.80 22.37
N ARG A 187 -11.36 3.32 22.78
CA ARG A 187 -11.90 2.01 22.38
C ARG A 187 -12.33 1.96 20.90
N GLU A 188 -12.76 3.08 20.33
CA GLU A 188 -13.16 3.18 18.91
C GLU A 188 -11.94 3.35 17.99
N LEU A 189 -10.88 4.02 18.46
CA LEU A 189 -9.60 4.07 17.74
C LEU A 189 -8.93 2.68 17.63
N GLN A 190 -9.04 1.87 18.68
CA GLN A 190 -8.46 0.52 18.74
C GLN A 190 -9.11 -0.44 17.74
N SER A 191 -10.42 -0.32 17.51
CA SER A 191 -11.06 -1.05 16.41
C SER A 191 -10.62 -0.43 15.08
N VAL A 192 -10.77 0.88 14.86
CA VAL A 192 -10.55 1.53 13.55
C VAL A 192 -9.11 1.49 13.00
N SER A 193 -8.06 1.26 13.80
CA SER A 193 -6.69 1.09 13.27
C SER A 193 -5.78 0.23 14.16
N PRO A 194 -5.65 -1.08 13.89
CA PRO A 194 -4.65 -1.91 14.56
C PRO A 194 -3.20 -1.43 14.30
N THR A 195 -2.94 -0.78 13.16
CA THR A 195 -1.63 -0.19 12.82
C THR A 195 -1.23 0.97 13.75
N LEU A 196 -2.19 1.69 14.32
CA LEU A 196 -1.90 2.80 15.24
C LEU A 196 -1.38 2.27 16.60
N ILE A 197 -1.81 1.07 17.01
CA ILE A 197 -1.26 0.36 18.18
C ILE A 197 0.21 0.01 17.93
N PHE A 198 0.53 -0.56 16.77
CA PHE A 198 1.93 -0.90 16.45
C PHE A 198 2.86 0.32 16.46
N ILE A 199 2.43 1.45 15.87
CA ILE A 199 3.22 2.70 15.87
C ILE A 199 3.30 3.33 17.26
N THR A 200 2.22 3.34 18.05
CA THR A 200 2.24 3.94 19.40
C THR A 200 2.99 3.09 20.42
N THR A 201 2.92 1.76 20.32
CA THR A 201 3.72 0.84 21.12
C THR A 201 5.19 0.93 20.71
N SER A 202 5.50 0.89 19.42
CA SER A 202 6.88 1.04 18.93
C SER A 202 7.50 2.41 19.24
N LEU A 203 6.76 3.52 19.13
CA LEU A 203 7.25 4.84 19.59
C LEU A 203 7.42 4.90 21.11
N LYS A 204 6.52 4.29 21.89
CA LYS A 204 6.67 4.23 23.35
C LYS A 204 7.87 3.39 23.75
N ASP A 205 8.15 2.31 23.03
CA ASP A 205 9.31 1.44 23.28
C ASP A 205 10.62 2.12 22.85
N VAL A 206 10.63 2.84 21.73
CA VAL A 206 11.78 3.67 21.30
C VAL A 206 12.03 4.83 22.27
N PHE A 207 10.97 5.52 22.74
CA PHE A 207 11.12 6.61 23.70
C PHE A 207 11.51 6.10 25.09
N ARG A 208 11.00 4.93 25.51
CA ARG A 208 11.37 4.25 26.76
C ARG A 208 12.81 3.74 26.74
N MET A 209 13.34 3.33 25.58
CA MET A 209 14.77 3.04 25.42
C MET A 209 15.64 4.31 25.50
N ARG A 210 15.14 5.47 25.03
CA ARG A 210 15.89 6.72 25.08
C ARG A 210 15.90 7.40 26.47
N THR A 211 14.97 7.08 27.36
CA THR A 211 14.97 7.51 28.77
C THR A 211 15.68 6.54 29.73
N ARG A 212 16.34 5.49 29.22
CA ARG A 212 17.23 4.60 29.98
C ARG A 212 18.72 4.88 29.72
N HIS A 213 19.05 6.13 29.43
CA HIS A 213 20.41 6.67 29.45
C HIS A 213 20.42 7.98 30.22
#